data_AF-A0A1M5XBX5-F1
#
_entry.id   AF-A0A1M5XBX5-F1
#
_cell.length_a   1.000
_cell.length_b   1.000
_cell.length_c   1.000
_cell.angle_alpha   90.00
_cell.angle_beta   90.00
_cell.angle_gamma   90.00
#
_symmetry.space_group_name_H-M   'P 1'
#
loop_
_entity.id
_entity.type
_entity.pdbx_description
1 polymer ?
#
loop_
_entity_poly.entity_id
_entity_poly.type
_entity_poly.pdbx_seq_one_letter_code
_entity_poly.pdbx_strand_id
1 'polypeptide(L)'
;MRPSHAIAILSFVILSSGAQASGLLPYEDAERIANGSVVYNEYCAVCHGADLEGQVEEWRQPDADGFLPAPPHDETGHTWHHADDLLINIVTRGTEAIVGGTYKSNMMGFGDVLSREEIEDVLAFIKSTWSDEVIEIHNGINERASLYGN
;
A
#
# COMPACT_ATOMS: atom_id res chain seq x y z
N MET A 1 40.43 -17.41 -56.38
CA MET A 1 39.32 -16.45 -56.19
C MET A 1 38.88 -16.55 -54.73
N ARG A 2 38.66 -15.41 -54.07
CA ARG A 2 38.62 -15.24 -52.60
C ARG A 2 37.37 -15.85 -51.94
N PRO A 3 37.44 -16.27 -50.66
CA PRO A 3 36.32 -16.88 -49.94
C PRO A 3 35.35 -15.80 -49.45
N SER A 4 34.05 -16.08 -49.48
CA SER A 4 33.03 -15.21 -48.88
C SER A 4 32.62 -15.80 -47.54
N HIS A 5 33.00 -15.15 -46.45
CA HIS A 5 32.53 -15.46 -45.10
C HIS A 5 31.21 -14.73 -44.86
N ALA A 6 30.13 -15.48 -44.64
CA ALA A 6 28.88 -14.93 -44.16
C ALA A 6 29.00 -14.67 -42.65
N ILE A 7 28.89 -13.40 -42.26
CA ILE A 7 28.86 -12.98 -40.85
C ILE A 7 27.39 -13.09 -40.39
N ALA A 8 27.10 -14.04 -39.51
CA ALA A 8 25.82 -14.11 -38.81
C ALA A 8 25.83 -13.11 -37.66
N ILE A 9 24.96 -12.11 -37.71
CA ILE A 9 24.76 -11.15 -36.62
C ILE A 9 23.83 -11.81 -35.61
N LEU A 10 24.38 -12.22 -34.47
CA LEU A 10 23.59 -12.70 -33.33
C LEU A 10 23.03 -11.49 -32.58
N SER A 11 21.74 -11.19 -32.74
CA SER A 11 21.06 -10.15 -31.96
C SER A 11 20.90 -10.63 -30.51
N PHE A 12 21.66 -10.01 -29.60
CA PHE A 12 21.53 -10.24 -28.16
C PHE A 12 20.31 -9.46 -27.66
N VAL A 13 19.21 -10.15 -27.40
CA VAL A 13 18.03 -9.55 -26.74
C VAL A 13 18.40 -9.38 -25.27
N ILE A 14 18.67 -8.14 -24.86
CA ILE A 14 18.82 -7.79 -23.45
C ILE A 14 17.41 -7.80 -22.85
N LEU A 15 17.05 -8.87 -22.14
CA LEU A 15 15.88 -8.85 -21.27
C LEU A 15 16.20 -7.89 -20.11
N SER A 16 15.67 -6.67 -20.18
CA SER A 16 15.62 -5.79 -19.03
C SER A 16 14.75 -6.45 -17.97
N SER A 17 15.37 -6.95 -16.91
CA SER A 17 14.66 -7.25 -15.67
C SER A 17 14.05 -5.95 -15.17
N GLY A 18 12.76 -5.75 -15.40
CA GLY A 18 12.02 -4.68 -14.71
C GLY A 18 12.23 -4.89 -13.22
N ALA A 19 12.64 -3.84 -12.51
CA ALA A 19 12.59 -3.84 -11.07
C ALA A 19 11.13 -4.13 -10.70
N GLN A 20 10.86 -5.30 -10.15
CA GLN A 20 9.53 -5.58 -9.63
C GLN A 20 9.36 -4.68 -8.43
N ALA A 21 8.26 -3.93 -8.38
CA ALA A 21 7.88 -3.16 -7.22
C ALA A 21 7.99 -4.04 -5.96
N SER A 22 8.76 -3.60 -4.96
CA SER A 22 8.96 -4.36 -3.73
C SER A 22 7.69 -4.31 -2.88
N GLY A 23 6.88 -5.36 -2.97
CA GLY A 23 5.65 -5.52 -2.20
C GLY A 23 4.53 -6.22 -2.96
N LEU A 24 3.33 -6.15 -2.39
CA LEU A 24 2.07 -6.66 -2.94
C LEU A 24 1.22 -5.56 -3.57
N LEU A 25 1.40 -4.30 -3.16
CA LEU A 25 0.54 -3.19 -3.62
C LEU A 25 0.89 -2.75 -5.05
N PRO A 26 -0.06 -2.72 -5.99
CA PRO A 26 0.16 -2.32 -7.39
C PRO A 26 0.20 -0.79 -7.57
N TYR A 27 1.02 -0.08 -6.78
CA TYR A 27 1.08 1.39 -6.76
C TYR A 27 1.72 2.04 -8.01
N GLU A 28 2.22 1.24 -8.95
CA GLU A 28 2.73 1.70 -10.26
C GLU A 28 1.74 1.43 -11.40
N ASP A 29 0.63 0.72 -11.13
CA ASP A 29 -0.42 0.44 -12.11
C ASP A 29 -1.50 1.51 -12.04
N ALA A 30 -1.56 2.36 -13.08
CA ALA A 30 -2.48 3.49 -13.14
C ALA A 30 -3.96 3.08 -13.11
N GLU A 31 -4.32 1.90 -13.61
CA GLU A 31 -5.71 1.41 -13.57
C GLU A 31 -6.08 0.99 -12.14
N ARG A 32 -5.19 0.26 -11.47
CA ARG A 32 -5.38 -0.17 -10.06
C ARG A 32 -5.43 1.03 -9.12
N ILE A 33 -4.60 2.05 -9.33
CA ILE A 33 -4.66 3.33 -8.58
C ILE A 33 -6.00 4.03 -8.79
N ALA A 34 -6.49 4.11 -10.04
CA ALA A 34 -7.76 4.75 -10.34
C ALA A 34 -8.95 4.02 -9.68
N ASN A 35 -8.96 2.69 -9.72
CA ASN A 35 -9.94 1.88 -9.00
C ASN A 35 -9.86 2.11 -7.49
N GLY A 36 -8.64 2.13 -6.95
CA GLY A 36 -8.37 2.39 -5.54
C GLY A 36 -8.88 3.73 -5.06
N SER A 37 -8.77 4.77 -5.88
CA SER A 37 -9.32 6.10 -5.57
C SER A 37 -10.85 6.07 -5.45
N VAL A 38 -11.54 5.29 -6.29
CA VAL A 38 -13.01 5.11 -6.20
C VAL A 38 -13.37 4.40 -4.90
N VAL A 39 -12.67 3.30 -4.57
CA VAL A 39 -12.87 2.58 -3.31
C VAL A 39 -12.61 3.50 -2.10
N TYR A 40 -11.53 4.29 -2.14
CA TYR A 40 -11.18 5.20 -1.05
C TYR A 40 -12.29 6.22 -0.78
N ASN A 41 -12.81 6.86 -1.82
CA ASN A 41 -13.85 7.87 -1.69
C ASN A 41 -15.16 7.29 -1.15
N GLU A 42 -15.51 6.05 -1.52
CA GLU A 42 -16.74 5.40 -1.07
C GLU A 42 -16.65 4.90 0.38
N TYR A 43 -15.51 4.29 0.76
CA TYR A 43 -15.43 3.52 2.01
C TYR A 43 -14.52 4.13 3.08
N CYS A 44 -13.51 4.91 2.70
CA CYS A 44 -12.41 5.30 3.59
C CYS A 44 -12.46 6.79 3.97
N ALA A 45 -12.76 7.65 3.00
CA ALA A 45 -12.72 9.11 3.14
C ALA A 45 -13.64 9.65 4.25
N VAL A 46 -14.73 8.93 4.57
CA VAL A 46 -15.66 9.30 5.65
C VAL A 46 -14.99 9.44 7.02
N CYS A 47 -13.91 8.69 7.25
CA CYS A 47 -13.12 8.77 8.48
C CYS A 47 -11.75 9.41 8.23
N HIS A 48 -11.08 9.04 7.14
CA HIS A 48 -9.70 9.43 6.86
C HIS A 48 -9.55 10.75 6.09
N GLY A 49 -10.67 11.43 5.78
CA GLY A 49 -10.66 12.67 5.02
C GLY A 49 -10.58 12.44 3.51
N ALA A 50 -11.14 13.37 2.73
CA ALA A 50 -11.18 13.25 1.27
C ALA A 50 -9.80 13.46 0.63
N ASP A 51 -8.93 14.22 1.29
CA ASP A 51 -7.56 14.55 0.89
C ASP A 51 -6.51 13.73 1.68
N LEU A 52 -6.93 12.63 2.33
CA LEU A 52 -6.09 11.75 3.16
C LEU A 52 -5.55 12.41 4.44
N GLU A 53 -6.15 13.52 4.85
CA GLU A 53 -5.71 14.41 5.93
C GLU A 53 -6.02 13.89 7.34
N GLY A 54 -6.75 12.77 7.43
CA GLY A 54 -7.19 12.19 8.70
C GLY A 54 -8.39 12.93 9.29
N GLN A 55 -8.84 12.45 10.45
CA GLN A 55 -10.05 12.98 11.08
C GLN A 55 -9.83 14.32 11.79
N VAL A 56 -8.66 14.49 12.43
CA VAL A 56 -8.24 15.67 13.19
C VAL A 56 -6.72 15.78 13.20
N GLU A 57 -6.17 16.97 13.45
CA GLU A 57 -4.72 17.19 13.51
C GLU A 57 -4.06 16.37 14.65
N GLU A 58 -4.67 16.34 15.83
CA GLU A 58 -4.18 15.61 17.00
C GLU A 58 -4.60 14.12 17.01
N TRP A 59 -4.62 13.44 15.85
CA TRP A 59 -5.06 12.05 15.70
C TRP A 59 -4.28 11.03 16.56
N ARG A 60 -3.11 11.42 17.09
CA ARG A 60 -2.32 10.61 18.03
C ARG A 60 -2.82 10.68 19.47
N GLN A 61 -3.78 11.56 19.78
CA GLN A 61 -4.39 11.69 21.10
C GLN A 61 -5.72 10.94 21.13
N PRO A 62 -5.93 10.04 22.11
CA PRO A 62 -7.23 9.41 22.29
C PRO A 62 -8.31 10.44 22.64
N ASP A 63 -9.52 10.20 22.15
CA ASP A 63 -10.70 10.97 22.53
C ASP A 63 -11.16 10.65 23.97
N ALA A 64 -12.28 11.27 24.38
CA ALA A 64 -12.84 11.09 25.72
C ALA A 64 -13.27 9.65 26.02
N ASP A 65 -13.57 8.86 24.98
CA ASP A 65 -13.94 7.45 25.07
C ASP A 65 -12.72 6.52 24.93
N GLY A 66 -11.53 7.08 24.71
CA GLY A 66 -10.25 6.38 24.63
C GLY A 66 -9.90 5.85 23.23
N PHE A 67 -10.61 6.27 22.18
CA PHE A 67 -10.34 5.87 20.80
C PHE A 67 -9.37 6.84 20.13
N LEU A 68 -8.45 6.30 19.32
CA LEU A 68 -7.66 7.14 18.42
C LEU A 68 -8.51 7.56 17.22
N PRO A 69 -8.53 8.85 16.85
CA PRO A 69 -9.09 9.31 15.60
C PRO A 69 -8.44 8.62 14.39
N ALA A 70 -9.14 8.60 13.26
CA ALA A 70 -8.58 8.05 12.04
C ALA A 70 -7.33 8.85 11.61
N PRO A 71 -6.16 8.21 11.44
CA PRO A 71 -4.93 8.90 11.08
C PRO A 71 -4.97 9.40 9.63
N PRO A 72 -4.17 10.43 9.29
CA PRO A 72 -3.89 10.74 7.91
C PRO A 72 -3.23 9.55 7.20
N HIS A 73 -3.56 9.41 5.93
CA HIS A 73 -2.95 8.44 5.03
C HIS A 73 -1.88 9.08 4.15
N ASP A 74 -1.70 10.40 4.19
CA ASP A 74 -0.56 11.10 3.59
C ASP A 74 0.77 10.86 4.35
N GLU A 75 1.82 11.58 3.97
CA GLU A 75 3.16 11.45 4.57
C GLU A 75 3.23 11.82 6.06
N THR A 76 2.27 12.61 6.58
CA THR A 76 2.19 13.00 8.00
C THR A 76 1.64 11.90 8.91
N GLY A 77 1.06 10.86 8.29
CA GLY A 77 0.46 9.71 8.95
C GLY A 77 1.45 8.66 9.46
N HIS A 78 0.92 7.46 9.70
CA HIS A 78 1.71 6.30 10.14
C HIS A 78 1.63 5.09 9.19
N THR A 79 0.71 5.12 8.23
CA THR A 79 0.43 4.00 7.30
C THR A 79 1.69 3.42 6.66
N TRP A 80 2.56 4.29 6.13
CA TRP A 80 3.79 3.90 5.42
C TRP A 80 4.87 3.25 6.30
N HIS A 81 4.68 3.15 7.62
CA HIS A 81 5.61 2.45 8.51
C HIS A 81 5.36 0.93 8.59
N HIS A 82 4.32 0.42 7.93
CA HIS A 82 3.90 -0.97 8.01
C HIS A 82 4.05 -1.67 6.66
N ALA A 83 4.39 -2.95 6.68
CA ALA A 83 4.49 -3.74 5.45
C ALA A 83 3.10 -4.03 4.86
N ASP A 84 3.06 -4.25 3.55
CA ASP A 84 1.85 -4.49 2.77
C ASP A 84 0.93 -5.56 3.38
N ASP A 85 1.50 -6.71 3.79
CA ASP A 85 0.73 -7.80 4.40
C ASP A 85 -0.02 -7.37 5.66
N LEU A 86 0.61 -6.54 6.49
CA LEU A 86 -0.02 -6.03 7.71
C LEU A 86 -1.13 -5.03 7.35
N LEU A 87 -0.86 -4.12 6.42
CA LEU A 87 -1.85 -3.15 5.95
C LEU A 87 -3.09 -3.84 5.37
N ILE A 88 -2.89 -4.82 4.50
CA ILE A 88 -4.00 -5.58 3.91
C ILE A 88 -4.78 -6.34 4.99
N ASN A 89 -4.08 -6.93 5.98
CA ASN A 89 -4.75 -7.61 7.10
C ASN A 89 -5.57 -6.65 7.97
N ILE A 90 -5.06 -5.44 8.22
CA ILE A 90 -5.80 -4.40 8.96
C ILE A 90 -7.06 -4.00 8.19
N VAL A 91 -6.97 -3.69 6.89
CA VAL A 91 -8.16 -3.33 6.09
C VAL A 91 -9.14 -4.51 6.01
N THR A 92 -8.64 -5.74 5.87
CA THR A 92 -9.49 -6.93 5.78
C THR A 92 -10.24 -7.21 7.08
N ARG A 93 -9.55 -7.13 8.24
CA ARG A 93 -10.05 -7.69 9.51
C ARG A 93 -10.35 -6.64 10.58
N GLY A 94 -9.97 -5.39 10.35
CA GLY A 94 -10.03 -4.30 11.32
C GLY A 94 -8.88 -4.35 12.33
N THR A 95 -8.54 -3.20 12.91
CA THR A 95 -7.37 -3.08 13.79
C THR A 95 -7.50 -3.91 15.07
N GLU A 96 -8.71 -4.01 15.65
CA GLU A 96 -8.93 -4.83 16.86
C GLU A 96 -8.56 -6.30 16.65
N ALA A 97 -8.88 -6.87 15.48
CA ALA A 97 -8.60 -8.28 15.18
C ALA A 97 -7.11 -8.57 14.95
N ILE A 98 -6.31 -7.53 14.64
CA ILE A 98 -4.87 -7.63 14.40
C ILE A 98 -4.08 -7.39 15.69
N VAL A 99 -4.44 -6.38 16.48
CA VAL A 99 -3.76 -6.05 17.73
C VAL A 99 -4.18 -7.00 18.87
N GLY A 100 -5.47 -7.30 18.97
CA GLY A 100 -6.04 -8.20 19.96
C GLY A 100 -6.02 -7.66 21.40
N GLY A 101 -6.25 -8.57 22.35
CA GLY A 101 -6.33 -8.25 23.78
C GLY A 101 -7.52 -7.36 24.11
N THR A 102 -7.27 -6.26 24.82
CA THR A 102 -8.29 -5.26 25.18
C THR A 102 -8.22 -4.00 24.32
N TYR A 103 -7.45 -4.00 23.24
CA TYR A 103 -7.32 -2.83 22.37
C TYR A 103 -8.64 -2.53 21.66
N LYS A 104 -8.97 -1.24 21.54
CA LYS A 104 -10.20 -0.76 20.92
C LYS A 104 -9.90 0.20 19.78
N SER A 105 -10.65 0.07 18.68
CA SER A 105 -10.45 0.87 17.47
C SER A 105 -11.73 1.02 16.67
N ASN A 106 -11.92 2.22 16.11
CA ASN A 106 -12.99 2.50 15.14
C ASN A 106 -12.64 2.03 13.72
N MET A 107 -11.40 1.59 13.47
CA MET A 107 -11.00 1.03 12.17
C MET A 107 -11.53 -0.40 12.02
N MET A 108 -12.68 -0.49 11.38
CA MET A 108 -13.39 -1.74 11.08
C MET A 108 -12.72 -2.55 9.96
N GLY A 109 -13.08 -3.83 9.87
CA GLY A 109 -12.67 -4.71 8.78
C GLY A 109 -13.64 -4.66 7.61
N PHE A 110 -13.11 -4.71 6.40
CA PHE A 110 -13.87 -4.64 5.15
C PHE A 110 -13.89 -5.96 4.36
N GLY A 111 -13.36 -7.06 4.91
CA GLY A 111 -13.21 -8.33 4.17
C GLY A 111 -14.52 -9.00 3.73
N ASP A 112 -15.66 -8.61 4.30
CA ASP A 112 -16.99 -9.06 3.89
C ASP A 112 -17.66 -8.11 2.86
N VAL A 113 -17.03 -6.96 2.57
CA VAL A 113 -17.56 -5.89 1.72
C VAL A 113 -16.70 -5.66 0.48
N LEU A 114 -15.38 -5.68 0.64
CA LEU A 114 -14.39 -5.49 -0.41
C LEU A 114 -13.68 -6.80 -0.72
N SER A 115 -13.46 -7.06 -2.00
CA SER A 115 -12.57 -8.12 -2.46
C SER A 115 -11.11 -7.83 -2.10
N ARG A 116 -10.26 -8.87 -2.14
CA ARG A 116 -8.82 -8.68 -1.93
C ARG A 116 -8.22 -7.69 -2.93
N GLU A 117 -8.65 -7.74 -4.19
CA GLU A 117 -8.16 -6.85 -5.23
C GLU A 117 -8.52 -5.38 -4.93
N GLU A 118 -9.76 -5.10 -4.52
CA GLU A 118 -10.18 -3.74 -4.11
C GLU A 118 -9.41 -3.22 -2.88
N ILE A 119 -9.06 -4.11 -1.94
CA ILE A 119 -8.23 -3.75 -0.78
C ILE A 119 -6.80 -3.41 -1.20
N GLU A 120 -6.22 -4.17 -2.12
CA GLU A 120 -4.91 -3.85 -2.68
C GLU A 120 -4.95 -2.55 -3.49
N ASP A 121 -6.05 -2.29 -4.20
CA ASP A 121 -6.23 -1.08 -5.01
C ASP A 121 -6.29 0.17 -4.15
N VAL A 122 -7.12 0.18 -3.10
CA VAL A 122 -7.22 1.34 -2.20
C VAL A 122 -5.89 1.61 -1.50
N LEU A 123 -5.15 0.57 -1.11
CA LEU A 123 -3.82 0.73 -0.53
C LEU A 123 -2.77 1.18 -1.56
N ALA A 124 -2.89 0.75 -2.82
CA ALA A 124 -2.07 1.25 -3.92
C ALA A 124 -2.34 2.73 -4.20
N PHE A 125 -3.60 3.16 -4.19
CA PHE A 125 -3.97 4.56 -4.29
C PHE A 125 -3.35 5.39 -3.16
N ILE A 126 -3.50 4.96 -1.90
CA ILE A 126 -2.87 5.63 -0.75
C ILE A 126 -1.35 5.72 -0.92
N LYS A 127 -0.70 4.63 -1.30
CA LYS A 127 0.76 4.61 -1.53
C LYS A 127 1.20 5.55 -2.64
N SER A 128 0.39 5.69 -3.70
CA SER A 128 0.69 6.55 -4.85
C SER A 128 0.71 8.04 -4.52
N THR A 129 0.14 8.46 -3.38
CA THR A 129 0.14 9.87 -2.97
C THR A 129 1.34 10.26 -2.12
N TRP A 130 2.19 9.30 -1.73
CA TRP A 130 3.39 9.58 -0.96
C TRP A 130 4.51 10.13 -1.86
N SER A 131 5.47 10.82 -1.24
CA SER A 131 6.70 11.20 -1.92
C SER A 131 7.54 9.97 -2.31
N ASP A 132 8.36 10.11 -3.35
CA ASP A 132 9.27 9.04 -3.81
C ASP A 132 10.15 8.50 -2.66
N GLU A 133 10.59 9.37 -1.75
CA GLU A 133 11.38 9.00 -0.57
C GLU A 133 10.58 8.07 0.38
N VAL A 134 9.31 8.40 0.66
CA VAL A 134 8.44 7.58 1.52
C VAL A 134 8.12 6.24 0.84
N ILE A 135 7.89 6.24 -0.48
CA ILE A 135 7.69 5.01 -1.27
C ILE A 135 8.93 4.12 -1.18
N GLU A 136 10.14 4.67 -1.32
CA GLU A 136 11.40 3.93 -1.20
C GLU A 136 11.57 3.32 0.20
N ILE A 137 11.30 4.10 1.26
CA ILE A 137 11.34 3.61 2.64
C ILE A 137 10.38 2.44 2.85
N HIS A 138 9.13 2.59 2.39
CA HIS A 138 8.09 1.57 2.52
C HIS A 138 8.41 0.31 1.71
N ASN A 139 8.96 0.45 0.50
CA ASN A 139 9.49 -0.67 -0.27
C ASN A 139 10.59 -1.42 0.49
N GLY A 140 11.50 -0.70 1.15
CA GLY A 140 12.50 -1.31 2.02
C GLY A 140 11.91 -2.01 3.26
N ILE A 141 10.79 -1.52 3.81
CA ILE A 141 10.04 -2.21 4.87
C ILE A 141 9.48 -3.54 4.35
N ASN A 142 8.86 -3.54 3.17
CA ASN A 142 8.34 -4.75 2.53
C ASN A 142 9.43 -5.79 2.27
N GLU A 143 10.58 -5.37 1.75
CA GLU A 143 11.73 -6.26 1.54
C GLU A 143 12.17 -6.92 2.84
N ARG A 144 12.36 -6.13 3.91
CA ARG A 144 12.75 -6.67 5.22
C ARG A 144 11.70 -7.62 5.79
N ALA A 145 10.41 -7.28 5.67
CA ALA A 145 9.33 -8.15 6.14
C ALA A 145 9.34 -9.49 5.41
N SER A 146 9.56 -9.51 4.10
CA SER A 146 9.61 -10.72 3.28
C SER A 146 10.77 -11.67 3.66
N LEU A 147 11.87 -11.15 4.21
CA LEU A 147 13.02 -11.94 4.64
C LEU A 147 12.80 -12.70 5.96
N TYR A 148 11.86 -12.25 6.79
CA TYR A 148 11.61 -12.82 8.12
C TYR A 148 10.20 -13.45 8.26
N GLY A 149 9.32 -13.26 7.28
CA GLY A 149 7.98 -13.84 7.23
C GLY A 149 7.90 -15.07 6.31
N ASN A 150 8.25 -16.24 6.83
CA ASN A 150 7.84 -17.57 6.33
C ASN A 150 7.74 -18.55 7.51
#